data_AF-A0ABD2B9B6-F1
#
_entry.id   AF-A0ABD2B9B6-F1
#
_cell.length_a   1.000
_cell.length_b   1.000
_cell.length_c   1.000
_cell.angle_alpha   90.00
_cell.angle_beta   90.00
_cell.angle_gamma   90.00
#
_symmetry.space_group_name_H-M   'P 1'
#
loop_
_entity.id
_entity.type
_entity.pdbx_description
1 polymer ?
#
loop_
_entity_poly.entity_id
_entity_poly.type
_entity_poly.pdbx_seq_one_letter_code
_entity_poly.pdbx_strand_id
1 'polypeptide(L)'
;MSIGVPIKVLHEAEGHVITCETNTGEVYRGKLIEAEDNMNCQMQNITVTYRDKQVAQLENVYIRGSKIRFLILPDMLKNAPMFKRPGGKGSGTAGRGKSAILRAQARGRGRGQNQRGRGTGSAPWLNQQNQPGGSQPGRGRG
;
A
#
# COMPACT_ATOMS: atom_id res chain seq x y z
N MET A 1 7.41 15.92 16.64
CA MET A 1 8.14 16.11 15.37
C MET A 1 8.29 14.73 14.74
N SER A 2 7.74 14.47 13.54
CA SER A 2 7.83 13.14 12.93
C SER A 2 9.10 13.01 12.11
N ILE A 3 10.04 12.18 12.57
CA ILE A 3 11.25 11.82 11.83
C ILE A 3 10.89 11.16 10.48
N GLY A 4 11.52 11.63 9.40
CA GLY A 4 11.25 11.16 8.04
C GLY A 4 11.67 9.71 7.83
N VAL A 5 10.97 8.99 6.95
CA VAL A 5 11.29 7.58 6.61
C VAL A 5 12.78 7.38 6.26
N PRO A 6 13.44 8.25 5.47
CA PRO A 6 14.86 8.07 5.16
C PRO A 6 15.78 8.07 6.38
N ILE A 7 15.55 8.97 7.34
CA ILE A 7 16.37 9.06 8.56
C ILE A 7 16.17 7.82 9.42
N LYS A 8 14.93 7.33 9.52
CA LYS A 8 14.71 6.06 10.23
C LYS A 8 15.47 4.91 9.57
N VAL A 9 15.48 4.83 8.23
CA VAL A 9 16.22 3.77 7.52
C VAL A 9 17.73 3.90 7.73
N LEU A 10 18.23 5.12 7.88
CA LEU A 10 19.62 5.37 8.24
C LEU A 10 19.96 4.80 9.63
N HIS A 11 19.10 4.99 10.63
CA HIS A 11 19.30 4.36 11.95
C HIS A 11 19.28 2.83 11.89
N GLU A 12 18.42 2.23 11.06
CA GLU A 12 18.41 0.77 10.85
C GLU A 12 19.72 0.25 10.20
N ALA A 13 20.49 1.13 9.57
CA ALA A 13 21.79 0.78 8.99
C ALA A 13 22.94 0.79 10.00
N GLU A 14 22.72 1.27 11.24
CA GLU A 14 23.73 1.24 12.29
C GLU A 14 24.24 -0.20 12.52
N GLY A 15 25.53 -0.32 12.83
CA GLY A 15 26.22 -1.60 12.96
C GLY A 15 26.63 -2.25 11.63
N HIS A 16 26.21 -1.74 10.48
CA HIS A 16 26.52 -2.32 9.17
C HIS A 16 27.58 -1.54 8.40
N VAL A 17 28.20 -2.19 7.41
CA VAL A 17 29.11 -1.54 6.48
C VAL A 17 28.30 -0.71 5.48
N ILE A 18 28.60 0.57 5.41
CA ILE A 18 27.99 1.54 4.49
C ILE A 18 29.08 2.19 3.64
N THR A 19 28.66 2.88 2.58
CA THR A 19 29.52 3.81 1.83
C THR A 19 28.94 5.21 1.90
N CYS A 20 29.73 6.19 2.31
CA CYS A 20 29.36 7.60 2.39
C CYS A 20 30.19 8.40 1.36
N GLU A 21 29.53 9.13 0.47
CA GLU A 21 30.20 10.09 -0.40
C GLU A 21 29.96 11.51 0.13
N THR A 22 31.02 12.30 0.27
CA THR A 22 30.93 13.69 0.71
C THR A 22 30.65 14.65 -0.45
N ASN A 23 30.26 15.88 -0.14
CA ASN A 23 30.12 16.97 -1.12
C ASN A 23 31.45 17.28 -1.83
N THR A 24 32.56 17.00 -1.19
CA THR A 24 33.91 17.09 -1.74
C THR A 24 34.36 15.80 -2.44
N GLY A 25 33.48 14.82 -2.63
CA GLY A 25 33.71 13.65 -3.49
C GLY A 25 34.70 12.63 -2.94
N GLU A 26 35.11 12.76 -1.69
CA GLU A 26 35.77 11.64 -1.00
C GLU A 26 34.74 10.57 -0.65
N VAL A 27 35.14 9.31 -0.76
CA VAL A 27 34.28 8.15 -0.52
C VAL A 27 34.80 7.39 0.69
N TYR A 28 33.98 7.29 1.72
CA TYR A 28 34.28 6.61 2.98
C TYR A 28 33.49 5.32 3.06
N ARG A 29 34.16 4.17 3.07
CA ARG A 29 33.53 2.86 3.23
C ARG A 29 33.96 2.22 4.55
N GLY A 30 33.02 1.98 5.44
CA GLY A 30 33.31 1.46 6.79
C GLY A 30 32.03 1.11 7.55
N LYS A 31 32.19 0.67 8.80
CA LYS A 31 31.06 0.34 9.68
C LYS A 31 30.43 1.62 10.22
N LEU A 32 29.14 1.82 10.00
CA LEU A 32 28.36 2.86 10.69
C LEU A 32 28.20 2.47 12.15
N ILE A 33 28.64 3.32 13.06
CA ILE A 33 28.52 3.10 14.50
C ILE A 33 27.27 3.78 15.04
N GLU A 34 27.07 5.04 14.64
CA GLU A 34 25.96 5.86 15.09
C GLU A 34 25.57 6.83 13.97
N ALA A 35 24.26 7.01 13.78
CA ALA A 35 23.72 8.07 12.95
C ALA A 35 22.82 8.99 13.79
N GLU A 36 22.94 10.29 13.60
CA GLU A 36 22.08 11.29 14.24
C GLU A 36 20.92 11.74 13.31
N ASP A 37 19.87 12.33 13.88
CA ASP A 37 18.73 12.91 13.12
C ASP A 37 19.15 13.96 12.07
N ASN A 38 20.27 14.65 12.32
CA ASN A 38 20.86 15.65 11.43
C ASN A 38 21.80 15.03 10.36
N MET A 39 21.84 13.70 10.27
CA MET A 39 22.70 12.87 9.43
C MET A 39 24.19 12.94 9.75
N ASN A 40 24.61 13.46 10.91
CA ASN A 40 25.97 13.23 11.37
C ASN A 40 26.18 11.71 11.52
N CYS A 41 27.34 11.22 11.09
CA CYS A 41 27.65 9.79 11.10
C CYS A 41 29.00 9.55 11.77
N GLN A 42 29.00 8.69 12.78
CA GLN A 42 30.21 8.11 13.34
C GLN A 42 30.48 6.77 12.66
N MET A 43 31.70 6.59 12.14
CA MET A 43 32.12 5.39 11.42
C MET A 43 33.42 4.82 12.00
N GLN A 44 33.62 3.52 11.80
CA GLN A 44 34.83 2.79 12.19
C GLN A 44 35.35 1.87 11.09
N ASN A 45 36.64 1.54 11.16
CA ASN A 45 37.35 0.67 10.22
C ASN A 45 37.09 1.09 8.76
N ILE A 46 37.46 2.33 8.44
CA ILE A 46 37.10 3.00 7.20
C ILE A 46 38.24 2.90 6.20
N THR A 47 37.92 2.47 4.98
CA THR A 47 38.73 2.72 3.80
C THR A 47 38.20 3.98 3.11
N VAL A 48 39.02 5.03 3.07
CA VAL A 48 38.69 6.27 2.35
C VAL A 48 39.37 6.29 0.98
N THR A 49 38.63 6.70 -0.04
CA THR A 49 39.15 6.99 -1.38
C THR A 49 39.00 8.49 -1.65
N TYR A 50 40.12 9.18 -1.80
CA TYR A 50 40.16 10.60 -2.12
C TYR A 50 39.93 10.83 -3.62
N ARG A 51 39.67 12.09 -4.02
CA ARG A 51 39.44 12.45 -5.43
C ARG A 51 40.60 12.15 -6.36
N ASP A 52 41.83 12.23 -5.85
CA ASP A 52 43.06 11.88 -6.54
C ASP A 52 43.28 10.35 -6.63
N LYS A 53 42.28 9.57 -6.20
CA LYS A 53 42.27 8.10 -6.13
C LYS A 53 43.22 7.50 -5.11
N GLN A 54 43.83 8.32 -4.25
CA GLN A 54 44.58 7.81 -3.11
C GLN A 54 43.63 7.11 -2.15
N VAL A 55 44.11 6.00 -1.57
CA VAL A 55 43.36 5.20 -0.60
C VAL A 55 44.09 5.24 0.73
N ALA A 56 43.36 5.52 1.81
CA ALA A 56 43.88 5.45 3.17
C ALA A 56 42.94 4.65 4.07
N GLN A 57 43.50 4.13 5.16
CA GLN A 57 42.74 3.46 6.22
C GLN A 57 42.64 4.39 7.42
N LEU A 58 41.44 4.50 7.98
CA LEU A 58 41.15 5.31 9.16
C LEU A 58 40.44 4.44 10.19
N GLU A 59 40.86 4.51 11.45
CA GLU A 59 40.24 3.72 12.52
C GLU A 59 38.85 4.26 12.88
N ASN A 60 38.73 5.58 13.06
CA ASN A 60 37.52 6.27 13.48
C ASN A 60 37.35 7.56 12.67
N VAL A 61 36.13 7.84 12.22
CA VAL A 61 35.77 9.09 11.53
C VAL A 61 34.41 9.59 12.02
N TYR A 62 34.26 10.89 12.17
CA TYR A 62 32.98 11.55 12.38
C TYR A 62 32.70 12.52 11.23
N ILE A 63 31.67 12.24 10.43
CA ILE A 63 31.29 13.03 9.26
C ILE A 63 30.07 13.87 9.60
N ARG A 64 30.17 15.18 9.40
CA ARG A 64 29.02 16.09 9.55
C ARG A 64 27.98 15.83 8.46
N GLY A 65 26.72 15.67 8.84
CA GLY A 65 25.62 15.33 7.92
C GLY A 65 25.43 16.33 6.77
N SER A 66 25.64 17.62 7.03
CA SER A 66 25.57 18.65 5.98
C SER A 66 26.70 18.58 4.93
N LYS A 67 27.69 17.71 5.12
CA LYS A 67 28.77 17.45 4.16
C LYS A 67 28.57 16.13 3.39
N ILE A 68 27.52 15.37 3.69
CA ILE A 68 27.19 14.12 2.99
C ILE A 68 26.40 14.45 1.72
N ARG A 69 26.79 13.83 0.60
CA ARG A 69 26.05 13.87 -0.66
C ARG A 69 25.03 12.73 -0.72
N PHE A 70 25.49 11.50 -0.52
CA PHE A 70 24.64 10.32 -0.43
C PHE A 70 25.31 9.21 0.38
N LEU A 71 24.49 8.23 0.77
CA LEU A 71 24.89 7.02 1.47
C LEU A 71 24.41 5.79 0.69
N ILE A 72 25.25 4.77 0.60
CA ILE A 72 24.90 3.44 0.12
C ILE A 72 24.78 2.54 1.34
N LEU A 73 23.58 2.04 1.58
CA LEU A 73 23.25 1.17 2.71
C LEU A 73 23.19 -0.30 2.25
N PRO A 74 23.25 -1.28 3.18
CA PRO A 74 23.15 -2.69 2.82
C PRO A 74 21.81 -3.06 2.16
N ASP A 75 21.87 -3.98 1.19
CA ASP A 75 20.69 -4.49 0.47
C ASP A 75 19.64 -5.15 1.38
N MET A 76 20.02 -5.55 2.60
CA MET A 76 19.10 -6.11 3.59
C MET A 76 17.97 -5.14 3.94
N LEU A 77 18.23 -3.83 3.84
CA LEU A 77 17.24 -2.79 4.16
C LEU A 77 16.21 -2.58 3.05
N LYS A 78 16.37 -3.17 1.85
CA LYS A 78 15.42 -3.01 0.73
C LYS A 78 13.97 -3.40 1.07
N ASN A 79 13.82 -4.32 2.02
CA ASN A 79 12.52 -4.84 2.47
C ASN A 79 12.10 -4.29 3.84
N ALA A 80 12.80 -3.26 4.36
CA ALA A 80 12.53 -2.68 5.65
C ALA A 80 11.05 -2.28 5.77
N PRO A 81 10.43 -2.50 6.95
CA PRO A 81 9.00 -2.24 7.15
C PRO A 81 8.62 -0.77 6.89
N MET A 82 9.59 0.14 6.96
CA MET A 82 9.38 1.58 6.81
C MET A 82 9.08 2.02 5.38
N PHE A 83 9.39 1.18 4.39
CA PHE A 83 8.95 1.41 3.01
C PHE A 83 7.49 0.98 2.78
N LYS A 84 6.87 0.27 3.73
CA LYS A 84 5.47 -0.14 3.64
C LYS A 84 4.58 1.00 4.16
N ARG A 85 3.63 1.45 3.32
CA ARG A 85 2.62 2.42 3.75
C ARG A 85 1.75 1.79 4.85
N PRO A 86 1.56 2.44 6.02
CA PRO A 86 0.57 1.98 6.99
C PRO A 86 -0.82 1.99 6.32
N GLY A 87 -1.45 0.83 6.23
CA GLY A 87 -2.74 0.63 5.54
C GLY A 87 -2.67 -0.07 4.17
N GLY A 88 -1.47 -0.33 3.62
CA GLY A 88 -1.28 -1.00 2.32
C GLY A 88 -1.49 -2.51 2.30
N LYS A 89 -2.15 -3.08 3.31
CA LYS A 89 -2.55 -4.49 3.34
C LYS A 89 -4.08 -4.55 3.35
N GLY A 90 -4.69 -4.49 2.16
CA GLY A 90 -6.08 -4.91 1.98
C GLY A 90 -7.14 -3.88 1.55
N SER A 91 -6.82 -2.78 0.86
CA SER A 91 -7.85 -1.97 0.17
C SER A 91 -8.38 -2.65 -1.11
N GLY A 92 -8.45 -3.98 -1.12
CA GLY A 92 -8.91 -4.80 -2.25
C GLY A 92 -10.05 -5.77 -1.93
N THR A 93 -10.33 -6.09 -0.66
CA THR A 93 -11.31 -7.16 -0.36
C THR A 93 -12.02 -7.03 0.99
N ALA A 94 -12.31 -5.81 1.46
CA ALA A 94 -13.06 -5.61 2.71
C ALA A 94 -14.26 -4.64 2.59
N GLY A 95 -14.79 -4.45 1.38
CA GLY A 95 -15.95 -3.55 1.16
C GLY A 95 -17.00 -4.04 0.16
N ARG A 96 -16.78 -5.18 -0.51
CA ARG A 96 -17.64 -5.61 -1.63
C ARG A 96 -18.13 -7.06 -1.56
N GLY A 97 -17.99 -7.73 -0.42
CA GLY A 97 -18.44 -9.12 -0.24
C GLY A 97 -19.64 -9.29 0.70
N LYS A 98 -19.73 -8.51 1.77
CA LYS A 98 -20.74 -8.73 2.82
C LYS A 98 -22.10 -8.12 2.48
N SER A 99 -22.12 -6.97 1.78
CA SER A 99 -23.34 -6.30 1.34
C SER A 99 -23.99 -6.96 0.11
N ALA A 100 -23.23 -7.71 -0.69
CA ALA A 100 -23.77 -8.51 -1.80
C ALA A 100 -24.45 -9.79 -1.28
N ILE A 101 -23.88 -10.46 -0.29
CA ILE A 101 -24.47 -11.67 0.33
C ILE A 101 -25.76 -11.31 1.08
N LEU A 102 -25.79 -10.20 1.82
CA LEU A 102 -27.02 -9.74 2.49
C LEU A 102 -28.13 -9.31 1.51
N ARG A 103 -27.78 -8.71 0.35
CA ARG A 103 -28.75 -8.43 -0.73
C ARG A 103 -29.23 -9.69 -1.46
N ALA A 104 -28.37 -10.69 -1.60
CA ALA A 104 -28.75 -11.98 -2.18
C ALA A 104 -29.70 -12.75 -1.25
N GLN A 105 -29.49 -12.67 0.07
CA GLN A 105 -30.36 -13.31 1.06
C GLN A 105 -31.73 -12.61 1.18
N ALA A 106 -31.82 -11.31 0.91
CA ALA A 106 -33.09 -10.57 0.87
C ALA A 106 -33.93 -10.84 -0.41
N ARG A 107 -33.32 -11.36 -1.48
CA ARG A 107 -34.04 -11.71 -2.73
C ARG A 107 -34.37 -13.21 -2.86
N GLY A 108 -33.85 -14.05 -1.97
CA GLY A 108 -34.05 -15.49 -2.01
C GLY A 108 -35.24 -16.03 -1.20
N ARG A 109 -35.96 -15.19 -0.44
CA ARG A 109 -37.02 -15.66 0.47
C ARG A 109 -38.45 -15.52 -0.09
N GLY A 110 -38.59 -15.67 -1.40
CA GLY A 110 -39.87 -15.55 -2.09
C GLY A 110 -39.95 -16.42 -3.33
N ARG A 111 -39.81 -17.74 -3.20
CA ARG A 111 -40.27 -18.72 -4.19
C ARG A 111 -40.19 -20.13 -3.63
N GLY A 112 -41.34 -20.65 -3.21
CA GLY A 112 -41.52 -22.04 -2.86
C GLY A 112 -42.53 -22.19 -1.75
N GLN A 113 -43.78 -22.47 -2.09
CA GLN A 113 -44.37 -23.80 -1.86
C GLN A 113 -45.86 -23.77 -2.20
N ASN A 114 -46.20 -24.52 -3.23
CA ASN A 114 -47.54 -24.89 -3.63
C ASN A 114 -48.07 -25.92 -2.62
N GLN A 115 -49.16 -25.63 -1.88
CA GLN A 115 -50.15 -26.64 -1.43
C GLN A 115 -51.22 -26.02 -0.50
N ARG A 116 -52.47 -25.98 -0.99
CA ARG A 116 -53.71 -26.48 -0.35
C ARG A 116 -54.91 -25.57 -0.65
N GLY A 117 -55.93 -26.17 -1.27
CA GLY A 117 -57.31 -25.94 -0.83
C GLY A 117 -58.29 -25.41 -1.88
N ARG A 118 -59.08 -26.36 -2.42
CA ARG A 118 -60.54 -26.27 -2.62
C ARG A 118 -61.11 -25.09 -3.42
N GLY A 119 -61.57 -25.44 -4.63
CA GLY A 119 -63.01 -25.51 -4.87
C GLY A 119 -63.62 -24.47 -5.80
N THR A 120 -64.51 -25.00 -6.65
CA THR A 120 -65.67 -24.34 -7.30
C THR A 120 -65.41 -23.37 -8.46
N GLY A 121 -65.98 -23.70 -9.63
CA GLY A 121 -66.33 -22.70 -10.64
C GLY A 121 -66.01 -23.07 -12.09
N SER A 122 -66.83 -23.94 -12.67
CA SER A 122 -67.45 -23.82 -14.00
C SER A 122 -66.69 -23.22 -15.20
N ALA A 123 -66.49 -24.10 -16.19
CA ALA A 123 -66.64 -23.94 -17.64
C ALA A 123 -65.51 -23.31 -18.49
N PRO A 124 -65.30 -23.84 -19.73
CA PRO A 124 -64.07 -23.70 -20.48
C PRO A 124 -64.26 -22.81 -21.73
N TRP A 125 -63.35 -21.88 -22.02
CA TRP A 125 -63.24 -21.35 -23.38
C TRP A 125 -61.79 -21.13 -23.81
N LEU A 126 -61.58 -21.67 -25.00
CA LEU A 126 -60.40 -21.73 -25.82
C LEU A 126 -60.03 -20.34 -26.36
N ASN A 127 -58.75 -20.21 -26.66
CA ASN A 127 -58.24 -19.58 -27.89
C ASN A 127 -57.92 -18.08 -27.91
N GLN A 128 -56.70 -17.86 -28.40
CA GLN A 128 -56.39 -17.02 -29.55
C GLN A 128 -56.05 -15.53 -29.37
N GLN A 129 -54.78 -15.26 -29.68
CA GLN A 129 -54.30 -14.26 -30.65
C GLN A 129 -54.50 -12.76 -30.39
N ASN A 130 -53.34 -12.12 -30.26
CA ASN A 130 -52.78 -11.18 -31.24
C ASN A 130 -53.49 -9.82 -31.47
N GLN A 131 -52.79 -8.77 -31.01
CA GLN A 131 -52.68 -7.42 -31.61
C GLN A 131 -53.87 -6.43 -31.48
N PRO A 132 -53.70 -5.13 -31.81
CA PRO A 132 -52.70 -4.17 -31.31
C PRO A 132 -53.34 -2.79 -30.97
N GLY A 133 -52.54 -1.88 -30.40
CA GLY A 133 -52.75 -0.42 -30.57
C GLY A 133 -53.59 0.30 -29.51
N GLY A 134 -53.13 1.49 -29.12
CA GLY A 134 -53.89 2.40 -28.25
C GLY A 134 -53.01 3.40 -27.49
N SER A 135 -52.62 4.45 -28.19
CA SER A 135 -52.18 5.79 -27.76
C SER A 135 -52.46 6.26 -26.30
N GLN A 136 -51.44 6.93 -25.76
CA GLN A 136 -51.40 8.00 -24.73
C GLN A 136 -52.58 9.03 -24.78
N PRO A 137 -52.69 10.05 -23.87
CA PRO A 137 -51.98 10.35 -22.61
C PRO A 137 -52.90 10.81 -21.43
N GLY A 138 -52.31 11.01 -20.24
CA GLY A 138 -52.54 12.27 -19.50
C GLY A 138 -52.95 12.21 -18.01
N ARG A 139 -52.43 13.24 -17.31
CA ARG A 139 -52.83 13.83 -16.00
C ARG A 139 -52.39 13.02 -14.76
N GLY A 140 -51.67 13.55 -13.77
CA GLY A 140 -51.47 14.94 -13.34
C GLY A 140 -52.24 15.20 -12.04
N ARG A 141 -51.57 15.83 -11.06
CA ARG A 141 -52.00 16.24 -9.71
C ARG A 141 -51.86 15.15 -8.63
N GLY A 142 -51.34 15.43 -7.45
CA GLY A 142 -50.87 16.68 -6.83
C GLY A 142 -50.36 16.35 -5.43
#